data_AF-X0QTX2-F1
#
_entry.id   AF-X0QTX2-F1
#
_cell.length_a   1.000
_cell.length_b   1.000
_cell.length_c   1.000
_cell.angle_alpha   90.00
_cell.angle_beta   90.00
_cell.angle_gamma   90.00
#
_symmetry.space_group_name_H-M   'P 1'
#
loop_
_entity.id
_entity.type
_entity.pdbx_description
1 polymer ?
#
loop_
_entity_poly.entity_id
_entity_poly.type
_entity_poly.pdbx_seq_one_letter_code
_entity_poly.pdbx_strand_id
1 'polypeptide(L)'
;MLDTAGRYSVYEEDRSEWLSFLSLLKKNRPKAPINGIIIAVSIAELTKNDPNYALDLAKNLRSRVQDLTEQLEVYAPVYVIFTKMDLISGFRDFFNDYEQEERSQVWGATIPYPEDPENINITDVFEEHFGVLVNGLKDLSTTKLSLRHQRTVSPSLMTFPMEFQSLRPMIRTLMHALFEDNPFQFKPILRGFYFTSALQDGQVSSQMTLQMVQNYDLHPPAIPLNAQQEAADKPYFLQDLFSKVILKDKHLVRQHKNRHKRSHRALATLAAVVTLCAAVGLWTWSYANNKQLTERVVADLQQVAALQKNSNGDLQSQLESLNILQSRIEQLEGYEDDKPLSLSFGLYQGDKLKQKLLAEYYNGISIIVLAPTKQNIETFLTEVNTNADQLEVRTEDSNTDDTSDAAVNDAYIQSDPTDVEDAYNALKAYLMLGNHDNLEASHLSDQMTRFWRNWLEANRADMPRDKMIRQAERILSFTLAHVDDPAFPLIQNDLADRQNP
;
A
#
# COMPACT_ATOMS: atom_id res chain seq x y z
N MET A 1 -25.58 -27.72 -12.12
CA MET A 1 -26.22 -26.49 -12.63
C MET A 1 -26.67 -25.68 -11.44
N LEU A 2 -26.61 -24.36 -11.54
CA LEU A 2 -27.18 -23.47 -10.56
C LEU A 2 -28.51 -22.99 -11.15
N ASP A 3 -29.62 -23.33 -10.51
CA ASP A 3 -30.93 -22.80 -10.90
C ASP A 3 -31.20 -21.55 -10.07
N THR A 4 -31.40 -20.43 -10.75
CA THR A 4 -31.72 -19.15 -10.11
C THR A 4 -33.22 -18.99 -10.15
N ALA A 5 -33.87 -18.81 -9.00
CA ALA A 5 -35.30 -18.54 -8.97
C ALA A 5 -35.64 -17.39 -9.94
N GLY A 6 -36.69 -17.55 -10.76
CA GLY A 6 -37.10 -16.56 -11.77
C GLY A 6 -37.38 -15.15 -11.21
N ARG A 7 -37.48 -15.03 -9.88
CA ARG A 7 -37.54 -13.77 -9.15
C ARG A 7 -36.30 -12.89 -9.40
N TYR A 8 -35.11 -13.49 -9.45
CA TYR A 8 -33.84 -12.78 -9.65
C TYR A 8 -33.62 -12.28 -11.09
N SER A 9 -34.38 -12.80 -12.07
CA SER A 9 -34.31 -12.34 -13.46
C SER A 9 -35.24 -11.17 -13.77
N VAL A 10 -36.32 -10.98 -12.99
CA VAL A 10 -37.42 -10.04 -13.33
C VAL A 10 -37.52 -8.83 -12.40
N TYR A 11 -37.20 -8.94 -11.10
CA TYR A 11 -37.44 -7.86 -10.13
C TYR A 11 -36.15 -7.14 -9.67
N GLU A 12 -36.17 -5.80 -9.69
CA GLU A 12 -35.03 -4.94 -9.39
C GLU A 12 -34.69 -4.88 -7.88
N GLU A 13 -35.68 -5.14 -7.02
CA GLU A 13 -35.57 -5.12 -5.55
C GLU A 13 -34.58 -6.16 -4.99
N ASP A 14 -34.34 -7.26 -5.70
CA ASP A 14 -33.46 -8.36 -5.27
C ASP A 14 -32.00 -8.22 -5.75
N ARG A 15 -31.61 -7.06 -6.30
CA ARG A 15 -30.27 -6.88 -6.91
C ARG A 15 -29.12 -7.08 -5.92
N SER A 16 -29.28 -6.69 -4.67
CA SER A 16 -28.22 -6.83 -3.63
C SER A 16 -28.00 -8.29 -3.21
N GLU A 17 -29.08 -9.07 -3.08
CA GLU A 17 -29.03 -10.52 -2.82
C GLU A 17 -28.36 -11.24 -3.99
N TRP A 18 -28.74 -10.88 -5.21
CA TRP A 18 -28.14 -11.40 -6.44
C TRP A 18 -26.62 -11.14 -6.49
N LEU A 19 -26.17 -9.91 -6.25
CA LEU A 19 -24.74 -9.58 -6.23
C LEU A 19 -23.98 -10.33 -5.12
N SER A 20 -24.62 -10.54 -3.97
CA SER A 20 -24.06 -11.32 -2.86
C SER A 20 -23.87 -12.79 -3.25
N PHE A 21 -24.85 -13.39 -3.93
CA PHE A 21 -24.76 -14.74 -4.48
C PHE A 21 -23.62 -14.88 -5.51
N LEU A 22 -23.47 -13.91 -6.42
CA LEU A 22 -22.38 -13.90 -7.38
C LEU A 22 -21.00 -13.79 -6.71
N SER A 23 -20.90 -13.02 -5.61
CA SER A 23 -19.67 -12.93 -4.83
C SER A 23 -19.29 -14.28 -4.18
N LEU A 24 -20.28 -15.05 -3.72
CA LEU A 24 -20.08 -16.40 -3.17
C LEU A 24 -19.59 -17.38 -4.24
N LEU A 25 -20.11 -17.28 -5.47
CA LEU A 25 -19.64 -18.10 -6.59
C LEU A 25 -18.18 -17.81 -6.94
N LYS A 26 -17.80 -16.54 -6.99
CA LYS A 26 -16.42 -16.13 -7.23
C LYS A 26 -15.47 -16.65 -6.15
N LYS A 27 -15.90 -16.68 -4.89
CA LYS A 27 -15.14 -17.22 -3.75
C LYS A 27 -14.91 -18.73 -3.88
N ASN A 28 -15.93 -19.50 -4.24
CA ASN A 28 -15.86 -20.96 -4.33
C ASN A 28 -15.22 -21.47 -5.64
N ARG A 29 -15.25 -20.70 -6.73
CA ARG A 29 -14.68 -21.09 -8.04
C ARG A 29 -13.88 -19.95 -8.71
N PRO A 30 -12.68 -19.63 -8.21
CA PRO A 30 -11.95 -18.42 -8.62
C PRO A 30 -11.41 -18.44 -10.06
N LYS A 31 -11.25 -19.63 -10.68
CA LYS A 31 -10.71 -19.76 -12.05
C LYS A 31 -11.79 -19.80 -13.15
N ALA A 32 -13.00 -20.23 -12.82
CA ALA A 32 -14.13 -20.29 -13.75
C ALA A 32 -15.43 -20.29 -12.92
N PRO A 33 -15.92 -19.11 -12.53
CA PRO A 33 -17.13 -19.00 -11.71
C PRO A 33 -18.36 -19.60 -12.41
N ILE A 34 -18.48 -19.40 -13.73
CA ILE A 34 -19.54 -19.95 -14.58
C ILE A 34 -18.96 -20.50 -15.90
N ASN A 35 -19.63 -21.51 -16.47
CA ASN A 35 -19.25 -22.14 -17.75
C ASN A 35 -20.07 -21.62 -18.95
N GLY A 36 -21.21 -21.01 -18.69
CA GLY A 36 -22.17 -20.56 -19.69
C GLY A 36 -23.41 -20.01 -18.99
N ILE A 37 -24.19 -19.22 -19.70
CA ILE A 37 -25.45 -18.65 -19.23
C ILE A 37 -26.57 -19.27 -20.06
N ILE A 38 -27.59 -19.78 -19.39
CA ILE A 38 -28.78 -20.31 -20.04
C ILE A 38 -29.92 -19.33 -19.78
N ILE A 39 -30.50 -18.82 -20.86
CA ILE A 39 -31.65 -17.94 -20.82
C ILE A 39 -32.85 -18.75 -21.27
N ALA A 40 -33.71 -19.12 -20.33
CA ALA A 40 -34.96 -19.81 -20.61
C ALA A 40 -36.09 -18.79 -20.81
N VAL A 41 -36.68 -18.77 -21.99
CA VAL A 41 -37.77 -17.85 -22.35
C VAL A 41 -39.01 -18.67 -22.68
N SER A 42 -40.17 -18.33 -22.12
CA SER A 42 -41.40 -19.04 -22.43
C SER A 42 -42.01 -18.51 -23.72
N ILE A 43 -42.25 -19.38 -24.71
CA ILE A 43 -42.88 -18.94 -25.96
C ILE A 43 -44.33 -18.51 -25.75
N ALA A 44 -45.03 -19.16 -24.81
CA ALA A 44 -46.42 -18.82 -24.49
C ALA A 44 -46.55 -17.45 -23.81
N GLU A 45 -45.53 -17.01 -23.08
CA GLU A 45 -45.51 -15.66 -22.49
C GLU A 45 -45.23 -14.61 -23.55
N LEU A 46 -44.31 -14.91 -24.47
CA LEU A 46 -44.05 -14.05 -25.61
C LEU A 46 -45.30 -13.90 -26.51
N THR A 47 -46.06 -14.98 -26.75
CA THR A 47 -47.27 -14.92 -27.59
C THR A 47 -48.48 -14.31 -26.91
N LYS A 48 -48.63 -14.40 -25.58
CA LYS A 48 -49.81 -13.86 -24.89
C LYS A 48 -49.74 -12.34 -24.65
N ASN A 49 -48.54 -11.79 -24.57
CA ASN A 49 -48.31 -10.40 -24.21
C ASN A 49 -48.10 -9.51 -25.44
N ASP A 50 -48.11 -8.20 -25.23
CA ASP A 50 -47.89 -7.21 -26.30
C ASP A 50 -46.49 -7.34 -26.93
N PRO A 51 -46.32 -6.92 -28.20
CA PRO A 51 -45.01 -6.94 -28.88
C PRO A 51 -43.89 -6.22 -28.12
N ASN A 52 -44.21 -5.21 -27.31
CA ASN A 52 -43.26 -4.48 -26.47
C ASN A 52 -42.68 -5.35 -25.34
N TYR A 53 -43.41 -6.38 -24.89
CA TYR A 53 -42.96 -7.29 -23.83
C TYR A 53 -41.65 -7.98 -24.20
N ALA A 54 -41.47 -8.40 -25.47
CA ALA A 54 -40.23 -9.02 -25.93
C ALA A 54 -39.03 -8.06 -25.83
N LEU A 55 -39.22 -6.77 -26.10
CA LEU A 55 -38.17 -5.76 -25.97
C LEU A 55 -37.79 -5.51 -24.51
N ASP A 56 -38.77 -5.38 -23.63
CA ASP A 56 -38.53 -5.13 -22.20
C ASP A 56 -37.90 -6.34 -21.51
N LEU A 57 -38.35 -7.56 -21.86
CA LEU A 57 -37.73 -8.79 -21.41
C LEU A 57 -36.26 -8.88 -21.87
N ALA A 58 -35.97 -8.55 -23.12
CA ALA A 58 -34.59 -8.53 -23.62
C ALA A 58 -33.71 -7.54 -22.85
N LYS A 59 -34.19 -6.31 -22.60
CA LYS A 59 -33.46 -5.30 -21.82
C LYS A 59 -33.16 -5.77 -20.40
N ASN A 60 -34.14 -6.35 -19.72
CA ASN A 60 -33.98 -6.87 -18.37
C ASN A 60 -32.95 -8.02 -18.34
N LEU A 61 -33.10 -9.01 -19.22
CA LEU A 61 -32.16 -10.13 -19.33
C LEU A 61 -30.74 -9.65 -19.63
N ARG A 62 -30.60 -8.67 -20.53
CA ARG A 62 -29.32 -8.07 -20.87
C ARG A 62 -28.66 -7.36 -19.69
N SER A 63 -29.41 -6.59 -18.92
CA SER A 63 -28.91 -5.97 -17.68
C SER A 63 -28.42 -7.03 -16.68
N ARG A 64 -29.07 -8.19 -16.58
CA ARG A 64 -28.59 -9.29 -15.73
C ARG A 64 -27.32 -9.95 -16.25
N VAL A 65 -27.20 -10.13 -17.56
CA VAL A 65 -25.96 -10.63 -18.19
C VAL A 65 -24.81 -9.64 -17.97
N GLN A 66 -25.09 -8.34 -17.98
CA GLN A 66 -24.12 -7.29 -17.64
C GLN A 66 -23.64 -7.42 -16.19
N ASP A 67 -24.57 -7.48 -15.23
CA ASP A 67 -24.23 -7.66 -13.80
C ASP A 67 -23.36 -8.92 -13.59
N LEU A 68 -23.68 -10.03 -14.26
CA LEU A 68 -22.89 -11.26 -14.24
C LEU A 68 -21.48 -11.06 -14.78
N THR A 69 -21.35 -10.41 -15.93
CA THR A 69 -20.07 -10.20 -16.62
C THR A 69 -19.16 -9.28 -15.81
N GLU A 70 -19.71 -8.20 -15.23
CA GLU A 70 -18.98 -7.26 -14.38
C GLU A 70 -18.48 -7.91 -13.08
N GLN A 71 -19.37 -8.61 -12.37
CA GLN A 71 -19.05 -9.17 -11.05
C GLN A 71 -18.12 -10.38 -11.14
N LEU A 72 -18.34 -11.25 -12.14
CA LEU A 72 -17.58 -12.48 -12.33
C LEU A 72 -16.31 -12.27 -13.17
N GLU A 73 -16.18 -11.15 -13.88
CA GLU A 73 -15.04 -10.83 -14.76
C GLU A 73 -14.80 -11.91 -15.84
N VAL A 74 -15.86 -12.37 -16.50
CA VAL A 74 -15.80 -13.49 -17.45
C VAL A 74 -16.79 -13.30 -18.61
N TYR A 75 -16.35 -13.59 -19.84
CA TYR A 75 -17.24 -13.72 -21.00
C TYR A 75 -17.76 -15.15 -21.09
N ALA A 76 -19.00 -15.36 -20.67
CA ALA A 76 -19.66 -16.65 -20.73
C ALA A 76 -20.51 -16.77 -22.01
N PRO A 77 -20.47 -17.92 -22.71
CA PRO A 77 -21.38 -18.17 -23.83
C PRO A 77 -22.83 -18.19 -23.36
N VAL A 78 -23.71 -17.57 -24.14
CA VAL A 78 -25.15 -17.48 -23.85
C VAL A 78 -25.93 -18.46 -24.73
N TYR A 79 -26.70 -19.34 -24.09
CA TYR A 79 -27.61 -20.27 -24.74
C TYR A 79 -29.04 -19.80 -24.51
N VAL A 80 -29.77 -19.53 -25.60
CA VAL A 80 -31.18 -19.13 -25.51
C VAL A 80 -32.04 -20.37 -25.69
N ILE A 81 -32.90 -20.67 -24.72
CA ILE A 81 -33.81 -21.82 -24.77
C ILE A 81 -35.24 -21.29 -24.75
N PHE A 82 -35.96 -21.49 -25.84
CA PHE A 82 -37.39 -21.27 -25.91
C PHE A 82 -38.10 -22.50 -25.35
N THR A 83 -38.82 -22.28 -24.26
CA THR A 83 -39.53 -23.31 -23.49
C THR A 83 -41.03 -23.24 -23.74
N LYS A 84 -41.75 -24.31 -23.36
CA LYS A 84 -43.21 -24.45 -23.50
C LYS A 84 -43.69 -24.44 -24.95
N MET A 85 -42.93 -25.04 -25.86
CA MET A 85 -43.30 -25.17 -27.27
C MET A 85 -44.58 -25.98 -27.48
N ASP A 86 -44.95 -26.82 -26.52
CA ASP A 86 -46.19 -27.61 -26.51
C ASP A 86 -47.47 -26.76 -26.40
N LEU A 87 -47.35 -25.48 -26.03
CA LEU A 87 -48.46 -24.54 -25.99
C LEU A 87 -48.74 -23.88 -27.36
N ILE A 88 -47.92 -24.16 -28.37
CA ILE A 88 -48.17 -23.76 -29.74
C ILE A 88 -49.14 -24.75 -30.39
N SER A 89 -50.12 -24.20 -31.11
CA SER A 89 -51.11 -25.02 -31.81
C SER A 89 -50.47 -26.03 -32.76
N GLY A 90 -50.88 -27.29 -32.63
CA GLY A 90 -50.43 -28.41 -33.43
C GLY A 90 -49.10 -29.06 -33.03
N PHE A 91 -48.35 -28.53 -32.06
CA PHE A 91 -47.05 -29.10 -31.64
C PHE A 91 -47.19 -30.56 -31.16
N ARG A 92 -48.12 -30.80 -30.24
CA ARG A 92 -48.30 -32.11 -29.59
C ARG A 92 -48.64 -33.19 -30.61
N ASP A 93 -49.60 -32.91 -31.49
CA ASP A 93 -50.01 -33.82 -32.56
C ASP A 93 -48.89 -34.05 -33.59
N PHE A 94 -48.14 -32.99 -33.92
CA PHE A 94 -47.06 -33.07 -34.90
C PHE A 94 -45.94 -34.00 -34.44
N PHE A 95 -45.59 -34.00 -33.16
CA PHE A 95 -44.52 -34.82 -32.57
C PHE A 95 -45.00 -36.04 -31.78
N ASN A 96 -46.29 -36.39 -31.88
CA ASN A 96 -46.85 -37.54 -31.13
C ASN A 96 -46.19 -38.87 -31.52
N ASP A 97 -45.90 -39.04 -32.82
CA ASP A 97 -45.32 -40.28 -33.36
C ASP A 97 -43.84 -40.49 -33.01
N TYR A 98 -43.17 -39.49 -32.40
CA TYR A 98 -41.72 -39.58 -32.16
C TYR A 98 -41.39 -40.64 -31.12
N GLU A 99 -40.34 -41.42 -31.36
CA GLU A 99 -39.80 -42.35 -30.38
C GLU A 99 -38.98 -41.61 -29.31
N GLN A 100 -38.55 -42.33 -28.25
CA GLN A 100 -37.81 -41.69 -27.16
C GLN A 100 -36.49 -41.08 -27.61
N GLU A 101 -35.78 -41.75 -28.53
CA GLU A 101 -34.53 -41.24 -29.08
C GLU A 101 -34.77 -39.96 -29.88
N GLU A 102 -35.80 -39.93 -30.73
CA GLU A 102 -36.17 -38.74 -31.51
C GLU A 102 -36.63 -37.57 -30.64
N ARG A 103 -37.37 -37.85 -29.56
CA ARG A 103 -37.74 -36.83 -28.56
C ARG A 103 -36.54 -36.29 -27.79
N SER A 104 -35.48 -37.08 -27.65
CA SER A 104 -34.28 -36.65 -26.91
C SER A 104 -33.38 -35.72 -27.72
N GLN A 105 -33.54 -35.68 -29.05
CA GLN A 105 -32.69 -34.93 -29.98
C GLN A 105 -32.65 -33.43 -29.71
N VAL A 106 -31.63 -32.75 -30.22
CA VAL A 106 -31.51 -31.29 -30.12
C VAL A 106 -32.30 -30.62 -31.25
N TRP A 107 -33.26 -29.77 -30.90
CA TRP A 107 -33.95 -28.93 -31.88
C TRP A 107 -33.55 -27.47 -31.72
N GLY A 108 -32.79 -26.95 -32.69
CA GLY A 108 -32.24 -25.59 -32.64
C GLY A 108 -30.98 -25.43 -33.50
N ALA A 109 -30.27 -24.34 -33.27
CA ALA A 109 -29.03 -24.02 -33.97
C ALA A 109 -27.89 -23.76 -32.98
N THR A 110 -26.76 -24.41 -33.24
CA THR A 110 -25.53 -24.35 -32.44
C THR A 110 -24.51 -23.53 -33.25
N ILE A 111 -24.26 -22.29 -32.86
CA ILE A 111 -23.44 -21.35 -33.62
C ILE A 111 -21.96 -21.55 -33.24
N PRO A 112 -21.05 -21.73 -34.20
CA PRO A 112 -19.62 -21.84 -33.93
C PRO A 112 -19.12 -20.64 -33.13
N TYR A 113 -18.22 -20.86 -32.17
CA TYR A 113 -17.68 -19.76 -31.38
C TYR A 113 -16.84 -18.85 -32.30
N PRO A 114 -17.21 -17.57 -32.47
CA PRO A 114 -16.55 -16.73 -33.46
C PRO A 114 -15.17 -16.28 -32.98
N GLU A 115 -14.22 -16.19 -33.91
CA GLU A 115 -12.88 -15.66 -33.62
C GLU A 115 -12.95 -14.15 -33.35
N ASP A 116 -13.80 -13.41 -34.09
CA ASP A 116 -14.15 -12.01 -33.87
C ASP A 116 -15.66 -11.82 -33.65
N PRO A 117 -16.11 -11.67 -32.39
CA PRO A 117 -17.53 -11.48 -32.05
C PRO A 117 -18.15 -10.16 -32.52
N GLU A 118 -17.32 -9.16 -32.86
CA GLU A 118 -17.77 -7.82 -33.22
C GLU A 118 -18.35 -7.74 -34.63
N ASN A 119 -17.94 -8.62 -35.55
CA ASN A 119 -18.27 -8.51 -36.97
C ASN A 119 -19.44 -9.41 -37.44
N ILE A 120 -20.12 -10.07 -36.49
CA ILE A 120 -21.22 -10.99 -36.81
C ILE A 120 -22.55 -10.32 -36.51
N ASN A 121 -23.37 -10.16 -37.55
CA ASN A 121 -24.76 -9.77 -37.40
C ASN A 121 -25.59 -10.98 -36.95
N ILE A 122 -25.92 -11.01 -35.67
CA ILE A 122 -26.67 -12.11 -35.04
C ILE A 122 -28.08 -12.25 -35.62
N THR A 123 -28.66 -11.15 -36.12
CA THR A 123 -29.97 -11.19 -36.78
C THR A 123 -29.92 -12.03 -38.04
N ASP A 124 -28.87 -11.88 -38.85
CA ASP A 124 -28.74 -12.61 -40.11
C ASP A 124 -28.50 -14.11 -39.86
N VAL A 125 -27.64 -14.43 -38.88
CA VAL A 125 -27.38 -15.81 -38.43
C VAL A 125 -28.67 -16.46 -37.90
N PHE A 126 -29.47 -15.72 -37.14
CA PHE A 126 -30.77 -16.19 -36.68
C PHE A 126 -31.72 -16.46 -37.86
N GLU A 127 -31.84 -15.51 -38.79
CA GLU A 127 -32.77 -15.62 -39.94
C GLU A 127 -32.45 -16.82 -40.82
N GLU A 128 -31.16 -17.08 -41.07
CA GLU A 128 -30.69 -18.25 -41.82
C GLU A 128 -31.09 -19.55 -41.12
N HIS A 129 -30.66 -19.72 -39.86
CA HIS A 129 -30.88 -20.97 -39.14
C HIS A 129 -32.36 -21.20 -38.81
N PHE A 130 -33.12 -20.16 -38.48
CA PHE A 130 -34.56 -20.27 -38.27
C PHE A 130 -35.28 -20.68 -39.55
N GLY A 131 -34.88 -20.15 -40.71
CA GLY A 131 -35.38 -20.57 -42.01
C GLY A 131 -35.16 -22.05 -42.29
N VAL A 132 -33.97 -22.58 -41.97
CA VAL A 132 -33.67 -24.02 -42.08
C VAL A 132 -34.61 -24.86 -41.21
N LEU A 133 -34.86 -24.44 -39.97
CA LEU A 133 -35.79 -25.16 -39.06
C LEU A 133 -37.22 -25.14 -39.60
N VAL A 134 -37.71 -24.00 -40.09
CA VAL A 134 -39.06 -23.88 -40.69
C VAL A 134 -39.19 -24.78 -41.92
N ASN A 135 -38.20 -24.78 -42.81
CA ASN A 135 -38.21 -25.62 -44.02
C ASN A 135 -38.18 -27.10 -43.66
N GLY A 136 -37.34 -27.50 -42.69
CA GLY A 136 -37.32 -28.88 -42.18
C GLY A 136 -38.67 -29.33 -41.62
N LEU A 137 -39.39 -28.45 -40.92
CA LEU A 137 -40.76 -28.76 -40.46
C LEU A 137 -41.76 -28.91 -41.60
N LYS A 138 -41.64 -28.11 -42.68
CA LYS A 138 -42.48 -28.24 -43.87
C LYS A 138 -42.22 -29.55 -44.61
N ASP A 139 -40.96 -29.94 -44.76
CA ASP A 139 -40.56 -31.20 -45.40
C ASP A 139 -41.00 -32.41 -44.57
N LEU A 140 -40.88 -32.34 -43.24
CA LEU A 140 -41.41 -33.36 -42.34
C LEU A 140 -42.93 -33.45 -42.41
N SER A 141 -43.63 -32.31 -42.48
CA SER A 141 -45.09 -32.27 -42.65
C SER A 141 -45.51 -32.97 -43.94
N THR A 142 -44.91 -32.62 -45.08
CA THR A 142 -45.23 -33.26 -46.39
C THR A 142 -44.92 -34.76 -46.40
N THR A 143 -43.83 -35.18 -45.77
CA THR A 143 -43.47 -36.59 -45.61
C THR A 143 -44.53 -37.33 -44.77
N LYS A 144 -44.90 -36.79 -43.60
CA LYS A 144 -45.94 -37.38 -42.73
C LYS A 144 -47.30 -37.45 -43.42
N LEU A 145 -47.65 -36.44 -44.22
CA LEU A 145 -48.88 -36.42 -45.03
C LEU A 145 -48.86 -37.51 -46.11
N SER A 146 -47.74 -37.66 -46.81
CA SER A 146 -47.57 -38.65 -47.87
C SER A 146 -47.71 -40.08 -47.34
N LEU A 147 -47.19 -40.36 -46.13
CA LEU A 147 -47.26 -41.66 -45.47
C LEU A 147 -48.67 -42.03 -44.96
N ARG A 148 -49.58 -41.06 -44.76
CA ARG A 148 -50.90 -41.26 -44.13
C ARG A 148 -52.07 -41.31 -45.13
N HIS A 149 -51.86 -41.95 -46.28
CA HIS A 149 -52.73 -41.92 -47.47
C HIS A 149 -54.22 -42.35 -47.31
N GLN A 150 -54.65 -42.89 -46.16
CA GLN A 150 -56.01 -43.45 -45.96
C GLN A 150 -56.67 -43.12 -44.61
N ARG A 151 -56.11 -42.19 -43.81
CA ARG A 151 -56.70 -41.78 -42.53
C ARG A 151 -56.98 -40.28 -42.50
N THR A 152 -57.97 -39.87 -41.73
CA THR A 152 -58.22 -38.47 -41.37
C THR A 152 -56.93 -37.84 -40.86
N VAL A 153 -56.31 -37.00 -41.68
CA VAL A 153 -55.11 -36.25 -41.33
C VAL A 153 -55.49 -35.21 -40.29
N SER A 154 -54.81 -35.18 -39.14
CA SER A 154 -55.00 -34.10 -38.17
C SER A 154 -54.58 -32.77 -38.80
N PRO A 155 -55.44 -31.72 -38.82
CA PRO A 155 -55.10 -30.40 -39.33
C PRO A 155 -53.80 -29.83 -38.73
N SER A 156 -53.49 -30.23 -37.50
CA SER A 156 -52.27 -29.90 -36.76
C SER A 156 -50.97 -30.18 -37.52
N LEU A 157 -50.95 -31.17 -38.43
CA LEU A 157 -49.77 -31.51 -39.24
C LEU A 157 -49.39 -30.37 -40.20
N MET A 158 -50.37 -29.61 -40.69
CA MET A 158 -50.16 -28.44 -41.54
C MET A 158 -50.10 -27.15 -40.72
N THR A 159 -50.86 -27.07 -39.63
CA THR A 159 -50.93 -25.87 -38.77
C THR A 159 -49.61 -25.59 -38.05
N PHE A 160 -48.94 -26.62 -37.51
CA PHE A 160 -47.75 -26.40 -36.67
C PHE A 160 -46.59 -25.68 -37.39
N PRO A 161 -46.14 -26.08 -38.60
CA PRO A 161 -45.09 -25.34 -39.30
C PRO A 161 -45.45 -23.88 -39.56
N MET A 162 -46.72 -23.56 -39.78
CA MET A 162 -47.21 -22.20 -40.01
C MET A 162 -47.20 -21.38 -38.72
N GLU A 163 -47.68 -21.96 -37.61
CA GLU A 163 -47.66 -21.33 -36.29
C GLU A 163 -46.21 -21.10 -35.83
N PHE A 164 -45.31 -22.07 -36.05
CA PHE A 164 -43.90 -21.90 -35.75
C PHE A 164 -43.28 -20.75 -36.58
N GLN A 165 -43.60 -20.66 -37.87
CA GLN A 165 -43.16 -19.55 -38.73
C GLN A 165 -43.69 -18.19 -38.23
N SER A 166 -44.89 -18.13 -37.64
CA SER A 166 -45.47 -16.89 -37.10
C SER A 166 -44.71 -16.31 -35.91
N LEU A 167 -43.89 -17.11 -35.21
CA LEU A 167 -43.07 -16.68 -34.07
C LEU A 167 -41.81 -15.91 -34.49
N ARG A 168 -41.43 -16.00 -35.77
CA ARG A 168 -40.24 -15.38 -36.35
C ARG A 168 -40.04 -13.91 -35.96
N PRO A 169 -41.00 -12.99 -36.18
CA PRO A 169 -40.79 -11.57 -35.87
C PRO A 169 -40.52 -11.31 -34.38
N MET A 170 -41.20 -12.03 -33.50
CA MET A 170 -41.08 -11.87 -32.04
C MET A 170 -39.74 -12.37 -31.52
N ILE A 171 -39.32 -13.56 -31.96
CA ILE A 171 -38.02 -14.13 -31.59
C ILE A 171 -36.90 -13.26 -32.16
N ARG A 172 -37.04 -12.78 -33.40
CA ARG A 172 -36.08 -11.86 -34.03
C ARG A 172 -35.90 -10.60 -33.19
N THR A 173 -36.99 -9.95 -32.76
CA THR A 173 -36.95 -8.74 -31.93
C THR A 173 -36.22 -9.00 -30.60
N LEU A 174 -36.54 -10.12 -29.94
CA LEU A 174 -35.87 -10.53 -28.70
C LEU A 174 -34.36 -10.77 -28.91
N MET A 175 -33.98 -11.50 -29.96
CA MET A 175 -32.58 -11.79 -30.29
C MET A 175 -31.80 -10.54 -30.66
N HIS A 176 -32.39 -9.65 -31.45
CA HIS A 176 -31.79 -8.36 -31.75
C HIS A 176 -31.51 -7.58 -30.47
N ALA A 177 -32.53 -7.31 -29.65
CA ALA A 177 -32.37 -6.49 -28.44
C ALA A 177 -31.40 -7.10 -27.41
N LEU A 178 -31.37 -8.42 -27.27
CA LEU A 178 -30.48 -9.12 -26.33
C LEU A 178 -29.00 -9.03 -26.72
N PHE A 179 -28.70 -9.02 -28.03
CA PHE A 179 -27.33 -9.11 -28.55
C PHE A 179 -26.87 -7.89 -29.38
N GLU A 180 -27.67 -6.83 -29.44
CA GLU A 180 -27.33 -5.57 -30.11
C GLU A 180 -26.05 -4.95 -29.55
N ASP A 181 -25.26 -4.25 -30.37
CA ASP A 181 -24.06 -3.58 -29.90
C ASP A 181 -24.39 -2.30 -29.12
N ASN A 182 -23.86 -2.16 -27.91
CA ASN A 182 -24.07 -0.98 -27.06
C ASN A 182 -22.73 -0.51 -26.47
N PRO A 183 -22.34 0.76 -26.63
CA PRO A 183 -21.10 1.29 -26.06
C PRO A 183 -20.99 1.18 -24.53
N PHE A 184 -22.12 1.10 -23.82
CA PHE A 184 -22.19 1.12 -22.36
C PHE A 184 -22.39 -0.28 -21.75
N GLN A 185 -22.55 -1.33 -22.54
CA GLN A 185 -22.81 -2.69 -22.07
C GLN A 185 -22.01 -3.71 -22.87
N PHE A 186 -21.57 -4.79 -22.22
CA PHE A 186 -20.87 -5.87 -22.91
C PHE A 186 -21.82 -6.57 -23.90
N LYS A 187 -21.35 -6.80 -25.13
CA LYS A 187 -22.05 -7.64 -26.11
C LYS A 187 -22.01 -9.10 -25.64
N PRO A 188 -23.16 -9.74 -25.33
CA PRO A 188 -23.17 -11.14 -24.98
C PRO A 188 -22.80 -12.00 -26.20
N ILE A 189 -22.16 -13.15 -25.98
CA ILE A 189 -21.76 -14.05 -27.07
C ILE A 189 -22.83 -15.13 -27.23
N LEU A 190 -23.63 -15.03 -28.29
CA LEU A 190 -24.61 -16.07 -28.61
C LEU A 190 -23.88 -17.36 -29.03
N ARG A 191 -24.17 -18.45 -28.33
CA ARG A 191 -23.64 -19.79 -28.64
C ARG A 191 -24.65 -20.67 -29.37
N GLY A 192 -25.93 -20.37 -29.23
CA GLY A 192 -27.00 -21.05 -29.94
C GLY A 192 -28.37 -20.76 -29.34
N PHE A 193 -29.40 -21.08 -30.11
CA PHE A 193 -30.78 -21.00 -29.69
C PHE A 193 -31.49 -22.33 -29.93
N TYR A 194 -32.36 -22.72 -29.00
CA TYR A 194 -32.97 -24.06 -28.96
C TYR A 194 -34.43 -23.99 -28.54
N PHE A 195 -35.20 -25.00 -28.92
CA PHE A 195 -36.63 -25.09 -28.67
C PHE A 195 -36.93 -26.38 -27.90
N THR A 196 -37.62 -26.26 -26.77
CA THR A 196 -37.84 -27.37 -25.84
C THR A 196 -39.24 -27.35 -25.22
N SER A 197 -39.68 -28.51 -24.72
CA SER A 197 -40.86 -28.64 -23.87
C SER A 197 -40.57 -29.67 -22.76
N ALA A 198 -40.91 -29.35 -21.51
CA ALA A 198 -40.53 -30.15 -20.33
C ALA A 198 -41.73 -30.81 -19.63
N LEU A 199 -42.79 -30.02 -19.34
CA LEU A 199 -44.02 -30.44 -18.65
C LEU A 199 -45.21 -29.75 -19.32
N GLN A 200 -46.30 -30.49 -19.57
CA GLN A 200 -47.37 -30.07 -20.49
C GLN A 200 -48.57 -29.43 -19.78
N ASP A 201 -48.33 -28.51 -18.85
CA ASP A 201 -49.38 -27.74 -18.17
C ASP A 201 -49.68 -26.43 -18.91
N GLY A 202 -50.85 -26.33 -19.55
CA GLY A 202 -51.37 -25.06 -20.05
C GLY A 202 -52.35 -25.16 -21.23
N GLN A 203 -53.12 -24.09 -21.44
CA GLN A 203 -54.00 -23.95 -22.60
C GLN A 203 -53.21 -23.54 -23.86
N VAL A 204 -53.44 -24.25 -24.96
CA VAL A 204 -52.81 -24.04 -26.28
C VAL A 204 -53.26 -22.69 -26.87
N SER A 205 -52.31 -21.86 -27.31
CA SER A 205 -52.55 -20.58 -27.97
C SER A 205 -52.24 -20.67 -29.47
N SER A 206 -53.17 -20.24 -30.33
CA SER A 206 -52.96 -20.09 -31.78
C SER A 206 -53.08 -18.61 -32.15
N GLN A 207 -51.96 -18.02 -32.60
CA GLN A 207 -51.94 -16.62 -33.03
C GLN A 207 -52.63 -16.45 -34.39
N MET A 208 -52.48 -17.43 -35.27
CA MET A 208 -53.10 -17.40 -36.59
C MET A 208 -54.63 -17.50 -36.52
N THR A 209 -55.17 -18.31 -35.61
CA THR A 209 -56.63 -18.41 -35.39
C THR A 209 -57.17 -17.09 -34.84
N LEU A 210 -56.44 -16.44 -33.91
CA LEU A 210 -56.83 -15.11 -33.39
C LEU A 210 -56.83 -14.04 -34.48
N GLN A 211 -55.83 -14.04 -35.37
CA GLN A 211 -55.76 -13.11 -36.50
C GLN A 211 -56.85 -13.38 -37.53
N MET A 212 -57.19 -14.64 -37.83
CA MET A 212 -58.29 -14.97 -38.73
C MET A 212 -59.66 -14.61 -38.15
N VAL A 213 -59.88 -14.84 -36.85
CA VAL A 213 -61.10 -14.42 -36.15
C VAL A 213 -61.27 -12.90 -36.20
N GLN A 214 -60.20 -12.14 -35.97
CA GLN A 214 -60.22 -10.67 -36.03
C GLN A 214 -60.42 -10.14 -37.45
N ASN A 215 -59.80 -10.76 -38.46
CA ASN A 215 -59.86 -10.27 -39.84
C ASN A 215 -61.16 -10.66 -40.58
N TYR A 216 -61.86 -11.71 -40.14
CA TYR A 216 -63.06 -12.21 -40.80
C TYR A 216 -64.34 -12.15 -39.94
N ASP A 217 -64.28 -11.49 -38.77
CA ASP A 217 -65.42 -11.25 -37.86
C ASP A 217 -66.21 -12.54 -37.50
N LEU A 218 -65.47 -13.64 -37.31
CA LEU A 218 -66.02 -14.96 -37.03
C LEU A 218 -66.18 -15.18 -35.52
N HIS A 219 -67.27 -15.85 -35.10
CA HIS A 219 -67.42 -16.24 -33.70
C HIS A 219 -66.47 -17.41 -33.37
N PRO A 220 -65.70 -17.36 -32.27
CA PRO A 220 -64.80 -18.44 -31.90
C PRO A 220 -65.61 -19.74 -31.64
N PRO A 221 -65.16 -20.91 -32.11
CA PRO A 221 -65.87 -22.16 -31.88
C PRO A 221 -65.94 -22.48 -30.37
N ALA A 222 -67.13 -22.82 -29.89
CA ALA A 222 -67.43 -23.08 -28.47
C ALA A 222 -66.87 -24.39 -27.90
N ILE A 223 -66.04 -25.12 -28.66
CA ILE A 223 -65.44 -26.39 -28.24
C ILE A 223 -63.92 -26.27 -28.44
N PRO A 224 -63.09 -26.26 -27.38
CA PRO A 224 -61.66 -26.38 -27.54
C PRO A 224 -61.36 -27.76 -28.17
N LEU A 225 -60.63 -27.76 -29.28
CA LEU A 225 -60.47 -28.92 -30.16
C LEU A 225 -59.74 -30.14 -29.52
N ASN A 226 -59.31 -30.08 -28.26
CA ASN A 226 -58.47 -31.12 -27.62
C ASN A 226 -58.81 -31.34 -26.13
N ALA A 227 -60.05 -31.69 -25.80
CA ALA A 227 -60.43 -32.07 -24.42
C ALA A 227 -60.23 -33.56 -24.08
N GLN A 228 -59.65 -34.36 -24.98
CA GLN A 228 -59.44 -35.80 -24.76
C GLN A 228 -58.07 -36.24 -25.29
N GLN A 229 -57.03 -36.05 -24.48
CA GLN A 229 -55.83 -36.89 -24.53
C GLN A 229 -54.99 -36.65 -23.28
N GLU A 230 -55.17 -37.53 -22.30
CA GLU A 230 -54.19 -37.81 -21.25
C GLU A 230 -52.95 -38.45 -21.91
N ALA A 231 -52.19 -37.65 -22.66
CA ALA A 231 -50.89 -38.06 -23.17
C ALA A 231 -49.88 -37.86 -22.04
N ALA A 232 -49.32 -38.97 -21.53
CA ALA A 232 -48.30 -38.96 -20.48
C ALA A 232 -47.23 -37.89 -20.74
N ASP A 233 -47.00 -37.04 -19.72
CA ASP A 233 -46.02 -35.94 -19.72
C ASP A 233 -44.62 -36.43 -20.11
N LYS A 234 -44.29 -36.30 -21.39
CA LYS A 234 -42.97 -36.63 -21.92
C LYS A 234 -42.26 -35.35 -22.34
N PRO A 235 -40.99 -35.13 -21.93
CA PRO A 235 -40.21 -33.99 -22.37
C PRO A 235 -39.80 -34.15 -23.84
N TYR A 236 -39.77 -33.04 -24.56
CA TYR A 236 -39.34 -32.92 -25.95
C TYR A 236 -38.09 -32.04 -26.04
N PHE A 237 -37.09 -32.54 -26.75
CA PHE A 237 -35.87 -31.87 -27.19
C PHE A 237 -34.94 -31.33 -26.09
N LEU A 238 -35.07 -31.84 -24.86
CA LEU A 238 -34.34 -31.33 -23.69
C LEU A 238 -33.07 -32.14 -23.34
N GLN A 239 -33.14 -33.47 -23.43
CA GLN A 239 -32.11 -34.36 -22.87
C GLN A 239 -30.75 -34.24 -23.58
N ASP A 240 -30.72 -34.30 -24.91
CA ASP A 240 -29.46 -34.19 -25.66
C ASP A 240 -28.92 -32.76 -25.66
N LEU A 241 -29.79 -31.75 -25.54
CA LEU A 241 -29.36 -30.35 -25.48
C LEU A 241 -28.45 -30.13 -24.27
N PHE A 242 -28.89 -30.59 -23.10
CA PHE A 242 -28.08 -30.47 -21.88
C PHE A 242 -26.84 -31.36 -21.91
N SER A 243 -26.99 -32.64 -22.26
CA SER A 243 -25.91 -33.61 -22.16
C SER A 243 -24.85 -33.49 -23.26
N LYS A 244 -25.26 -33.23 -24.50
CA LYS A 244 -24.37 -33.25 -25.68
C LYS A 244 -23.90 -31.87 -26.11
N VAL A 245 -24.62 -30.79 -25.82
CA VAL A 245 -24.26 -29.43 -26.25
C VAL A 245 -23.75 -28.60 -25.07
N ILE A 246 -24.62 -28.29 -24.12
CA ILE A 246 -24.31 -27.32 -23.05
C ILE A 246 -23.20 -27.84 -22.12
N LEU A 247 -23.24 -29.11 -21.72
CA LEU A 247 -22.24 -29.68 -20.80
C LEU A 247 -20.90 -30.00 -21.48
N LYS A 248 -20.86 -30.25 -22.79
CA LYS A 248 -19.61 -30.50 -23.53
C LYS A 248 -18.80 -29.22 -23.76
N ASP A 249 -19.44 -28.07 -23.73
CA ASP A 249 -18.85 -26.75 -23.93
C ASP A 249 -18.08 -26.20 -22.69
N LYS A 250 -17.77 -27.04 -21.71
CA LYS A 250 -17.17 -26.69 -20.41
C LYS A 250 -15.89 -25.83 -20.47
N HIS A 251 -15.17 -25.84 -21.59
CA HIS A 251 -13.86 -25.18 -21.76
C HIS A 251 -13.88 -23.86 -22.54
N LEU A 252 -15.05 -23.40 -23.02
CA LEU A 252 -15.14 -22.21 -23.90
C LEU A 252 -15.04 -20.86 -23.18
N VAL A 253 -14.92 -20.86 -21.86
CA VAL A 253 -14.95 -19.64 -21.05
C VAL A 253 -13.62 -18.91 -21.07
N ARG A 254 -13.61 -17.70 -21.64
CA ARG A 254 -12.47 -16.77 -21.60
C ARG A 254 -12.57 -15.87 -20.37
N GLN A 255 -11.54 -15.90 -19.52
CA GLN A 255 -11.42 -15.00 -18.37
C GLN A 255 -11.19 -13.56 -18.86
N HIS A 256 -12.05 -12.61 -18.44
CA HIS A 256 -11.82 -11.20 -18.65
C HIS A 256 -10.80 -10.73 -17.60
N LYS A 257 -9.51 -10.65 -17.97
CA LYS A 257 -8.46 -10.17 -17.08
C LYS A 257 -8.57 -8.64 -16.94
N ASN A 258 -9.20 -8.18 -15.87
CA ASN A 258 -9.34 -6.76 -15.55
C ASN A 258 -7.97 -6.04 -15.59
N ARG A 259 -7.80 -5.17 -16.60
CA ARG A 259 -6.53 -4.49 -16.93
C ARG A 259 -6.05 -3.58 -15.78
N HIS A 260 -6.98 -2.98 -15.05
CA HIS A 260 -6.69 -2.07 -13.94
C HIS A 260 -6.04 -2.79 -12.75
N LYS A 261 -6.52 -3.98 -12.40
CA LYS A 261 -5.98 -4.76 -11.27
C LYS A 261 -4.54 -5.25 -11.50
N ARG A 262 -4.18 -5.50 -12.77
CA ARG A 262 -2.80 -5.84 -13.17
C ARG A 262 -1.90 -4.61 -13.14
N SER A 263 -2.40 -3.45 -13.58
CA SER A 263 -1.65 -2.19 -13.54
C SER A 263 -1.33 -1.75 -12.10
N HIS A 264 -2.30 -1.80 -11.18
CA HIS A 264 -2.05 -1.46 -9.78
C HIS A 264 -1.04 -2.39 -9.11
N ARG A 265 -1.08 -3.70 -9.39
CA ARG A 265 -0.07 -4.65 -8.88
C ARG A 265 1.31 -4.36 -9.44
N ALA A 266 1.42 -4.07 -10.74
CA ALA A 266 2.69 -3.73 -11.37
C ALA A 266 3.26 -2.42 -10.81
N LEU A 267 2.42 -1.41 -10.62
CA LEU A 267 2.81 -0.12 -10.04
C LEU A 267 3.22 -0.27 -8.57
N ALA A 268 2.50 -1.08 -7.79
CA ALA A 268 2.88 -1.39 -6.41
C ALA A 268 4.23 -2.13 -6.34
N THR A 269 4.48 -3.10 -7.22
CA THR A 269 5.78 -3.80 -7.26
C THR A 269 6.92 -2.86 -7.68
N LEU A 270 6.66 -1.95 -8.63
CA LEU A 270 7.67 -0.99 -9.09
C LEU A 270 7.98 0.02 -7.98
N ALA A 271 6.94 0.56 -7.31
CA ALA A 271 7.09 1.43 -6.16
C ALA A 271 7.89 0.75 -5.03
N ALA A 272 7.58 -0.51 -4.70
CA ALA A 272 8.29 -1.27 -3.67
C ALA A 272 9.79 -1.44 -4.01
N VAL A 273 10.11 -1.77 -5.27
CA VAL A 273 11.51 -1.90 -5.73
C VAL A 273 12.23 -0.55 -5.64
N VAL A 274 11.61 0.54 -6.09
CA VAL A 274 12.20 1.88 -6.01
C VAL A 274 12.45 2.30 -4.56
N THR A 275 11.50 2.07 -3.65
CA THR A 275 11.70 2.35 -2.22
C THR A 275 12.83 1.52 -1.61
N LEU A 276 12.96 0.25 -2.00
CA LEU A 276 14.03 -0.61 -1.50
C LEU A 276 15.40 -0.17 -2.02
N CYS A 277 15.50 0.18 -3.31
CA CYS A 277 16.74 0.73 -3.89
C CYS A 277 17.13 2.07 -3.23
N ALA A 278 16.17 2.96 -2.99
CA ALA A 278 16.43 4.22 -2.31
C ALA A 278 16.93 4.02 -0.87
N ALA A 279 16.30 3.11 -0.11
CA ALA A 279 16.71 2.79 1.26
C ALA A 279 18.15 2.25 1.30
N VAL A 280 18.48 1.29 0.43
CA VAL A 280 19.84 0.73 0.33
C VAL A 280 20.86 1.79 -0.11
N GLY A 281 20.48 2.68 -1.04
CA GLY A 281 21.33 3.79 -1.47
C GLY A 281 21.64 4.76 -0.33
N LEU A 282 20.62 5.18 0.43
CA LEU A 282 20.78 6.06 1.59
C LEU A 282 21.62 5.42 2.71
N TRP A 283 21.41 4.13 2.99
CA TRP A 283 22.24 3.39 3.95
C TRP A 283 23.69 3.29 3.52
N THR A 284 23.95 3.01 2.24
CA THR A 284 25.32 2.92 1.72
C THR A 284 26.03 4.27 1.78
N TRP A 285 25.33 5.34 1.43
CA TRP A 285 25.84 6.70 1.55
C TRP A 285 26.14 7.06 3.02
N SER A 286 25.27 6.67 3.95
CA SER A 286 25.49 6.94 5.37
C SER A 286 26.64 6.15 5.99
N TYR A 287 26.80 4.89 5.57
CA TYR A 287 27.94 4.06 5.98
C TYR A 287 29.28 4.66 5.50
N ALA A 288 29.35 5.12 4.25
CA ALA A 288 30.57 5.72 3.70
C ALA A 288 30.99 6.99 4.47
N ASN A 289 30.04 7.86 4.80
CA ASN A 289 30.33 9.09 5.55
C ASN A 289 30.72 8.81 7.01
N ASN A 290 30.06 7.86 7.69
CA ASN A 290 30.43 7.46 9.05
C ASN A 290 31.83 6.80 9.09
N LYS A 291 32.17 6.01 8.08
CA LYS A 291 33.52 5.44 7.93
C LYS A 291 34.56 6.55 7.77
N GLN A 292 34.31 7.53 6.89
CA GLN A 292 35.22 8.66 6.69
C GLN A 292 35.37 9.52 7.94
N LEU A 293 34.29 9.74 8.70
CA LEU A 293 34.36 10.44 9.99
C LEU A 293 35.28 9.72 10.98
N THR A 294 35.15 8.40 11.07
CA THR A 294 35.99 7.57 11.95
C THR A 294 37.45 7.63 11.54
N GLU A 295 37.74 7.54 10.23
CA GLU A 295 39.11 7.65 9.70
C GLU A 295 39.74 9.02 10.02
N ARG A 296 38.98 10.11 9.93
CA ARG A 296 39.46 11.45 10.31
C ARG A 296 39.78 11.55 11.79
N VAL A 297 38.91 11.04 12.67
CA VAL A 297 39.16 11.03 14.12
C VAL A 297 40.39 10.20 14.47
N VAL A 298 40.57 9.05 13.81
CA VAL A 298 41.78 8.22 14.00
C VAL A 298 43.05 8.97 13.54
N ALA A 299 42.99 9.68 12.43
CA ALA A 299 44.12 10.48 11.94
C ALA A 299 44.49 11.61 12.93
N ASP A 300 43.49 12.31 13.49
CA ASP A 300 43.72 13.35 14.50
C ASP A 300 44.35 12.78 15.77
N LEU A 301 43.85 11.63 16.26
CA LEU A 301 44.43 10.94 17.41
C LEU A 301 45.88 10.51 17.16
N GLN A 302 46.19 10.04 15.94
CA GLN A 302 47.57 9.72 15.55
C GLN A 302 48.46 10.97 15.50
N GLN A 303 47.94 12.10 15.03
CA GLN A 303 48.65 13.38 15.03
C GLN A 303 48.93 13.84 16.47
N VAL A 304 47.94 13.77 17.35
CA VAL A 304 48.08 14.07 18.79
C VAL A 304 49.16 13.17 19.42
N ALA A 305 49.11 11.86 19.17
CA ALA A 305 50.10 10.93 19.69
C ALA A 305 51.53 11.20 19.15
N ALA A 306 51.65 11.61 17.88
CA ALA A 306 52.93 11.98 17.29
C ALA A 306 53.50 13.28 17.89
N LEU A 307 52.65 14.29 18.12
CA LEU A 307 53.03 15.54 18.78
C LEU A 307 53.50 15.27 20.22
N GLN A 308 52.77 14.45 20.99
CA GLN A 308 53.16 14.09 22.35
C GLN A 308 54.49 13.33 22.40
N LYS A 309 54.74 12.41 21.45
CA LYS A 309 55.97 11.62 21.42
C LYS A 309 57.21 12.42 21.01
N ASN A 310 57.06 13.36 20.06
CA ASN A 310 58.20 14.10 19.51
C ASN A 310 58.63 15.29 20.37
N SER A 311 57.72 15.81 21.19
CA SER A 311 57.91 17.09 21.86
C SER A 311 58.40 17.01 23.31
N ASN A 312 58.70 15.81 23.85
CA ASN A 312 59.29 15.62 25.19
C ASN A 312 58.66 16.46 26.32
N GLY A 313 57.34 16.72 26.26
CA GLY A 313 56.65 17.53 27.27
C GLY A 313 56.68 19.05 27.05
N ASP A 314 57.03 19.53 25.85
CA ASP A 314 56.91 20.95 25.49
C ASP A 314 55.45 21.42 25.57
N LEU A 315 55.21 22.48 26.34
CA LEU A 315 53.90 23.07 26.60
C LEU A 315 53.15 23.39 25.29
N GLN A 316 53.87 23.82 24.25
CA GLN A 316 53.27 24.13 22.96
C GLN A 316 52.59 22.93 22.32
N SER A 317 53.27 21.80 22.28
CA SER A 317 52.73 20.57 21.71
C SER A 317 51.52 20.04 22.49
N GLN A 318 51.54 20.22 23.81
CA GLN A 318 50.48 19.81 24.72
C GLN A 318 49.22 20.65 24.53
N LEU A 319 49.34 21.99 24.51
CA LEU A 319 48.23 22.90 24.23
C LEU A 319 47.67 22.72 22.81
N GLU A 320 48.54 22.47 21.82
CA GLU A 320 48.11 22.18 20.45
C GLU A 320 47.34 20.86 20.36
N SER A 321 47.79 19.82 21.07
CA SER A 321 47.09 18.54 21.12
C SER A 321 45.69 18.65 21.76
N LEU A 322 45.57 19.41 22.86
CA LEU A 322 44.29 19.67 23.51
C LEU A 322 43.34 20.47 22.60
N ASN A 323 43.86 21.43 21.84
CA ASN A 323 43.05 22.24 20.94
C ASN A 323 42.52 21.41 19.74
N ILE A 324 43.33 20.48 19.21
CA ILE A 324 42.87 19.53 18.19
C ILE A 324 41.72 18.67 18.75
N LEU A 325 41.89 18.10 19.95
CA LEU A 325 40.84 17.32 20.61
C LEU A 325 39.57 18.15 20.84
N GLN A 326 39.71 19.34 21.42
CA GLN A 326 38.61 20.29 21.64
C GLN A 326 37.84 20.57 20.35
N SER A 327 38.53 20.96 19.27
CA SER A 327 37.88 21.28 18.00
C SER A 327 37.08 20.10 17.42
N ARG A 328 37.55 18.86 17.66
CA ARG A 328 36.85 17.66 17.21
C ARG A 328 35.63 17.35 18.08
N ILE A 329 35.70 17.62 19.39
CA ILE A 329 34.58 17.46 20.31
C ILE A 329 33.50 18.51 19.98
N GLU A 330 33.86 19.78 19.82
CA GLU A 330 32.95 20.86 19.40
C GLU A 330 32.23 20.51 18.08
N GLN A 331 32.94 19.91 17.12
CA GLN A 331 32.34 19.44 15.87
C GLN A 331 31.34 18.29 16.08
N LEU A 332 31.66 17.34 16.97
CA LEU A 332 30.76 16.22 17.27
C LEU A 332 29.52 16.69 18.04
N GLU A 333 29.66 17.70 18.91
CA GLU A 333 28.55 18.36 19.60
C GLU A 333 27.64 19.13 18.66
N GLY A 334 28.21 19.85 17.69
CA GLY A 334 27.39 20.46 16.63
C GLY A 334 26.59 19.42 15.83
N TYR A 335 27.06 18.18 15.75
CA TYR A 335 26.31 17.06 15.18
C TYR A 335 25.30 16.43 16.14
N GLU A 336 25.20 16.82 17.41
CA GLU A 336 24.07 16.40 18.27
C GLU A 336 22.83 17.25 17.97
N ASP A 337 23.01 18.56 17.77
CA ASP A 337 21.94 19.52 17.51
C ASP A 337 21.44 19.50 16.06
N ASP A 338 22.35 19.48 15.07
CA ASP A 338 22.00 19.44 13.64
C ASP A 338 22.70 18.28 12.93
N LYS A 339 22.09 17.09 13.05
CA LYS A 339 22.59 15.86 12.42
C LYS A 339 22.44 15.96 10.90
N PRO A 340 23.54 16.05 10.13
CA PRO A 340 23.41 16.01 8.68
C PRO A 340 22.79 14.68 8.29
N LEU A 341 21.80 14.72 7.38
CA LEU A 341 21.07 13.52 6.94
C LEU A 341 22.00 12.41 6.42
N SER A 342 23.18 12.81 5.92
CA SER A 342 24.23 11.89 5.50
C SER A 342 24.76 11.00 6.63
N LEU A 343 24.66 11.39 7.89
CA LEU A 343 25.12 10.61 9.05
C LEU A 343 23.96 9.98 9.85
N SER A 344 22.71 10.40 9.62
CA SER A 344 21.59 10.19 10.55
C SER A 344 20.74 8.92 10.35
N PHE A 345 21.09 8.02 9.43
CA PHE A 345 20.30 6.81 9.15
C PHE A 345 20.51 5.65 10.14
N GLY A 346 20.73 5.93 11.43
CA GLY A 346 20.90 4.93 12.49
C GLY A 346 22.29 4.27 12.56
N LEU A 347 23.23 4.70 11.73
CA LEU A 347 24.63 4.20 11.71
C LEU A 347 25.63 5.15 12.40
N TYR A 348 25.15 6.24 13.01
CA TYR A 348 26.00 7.23 13.63
C TYR A 348 26.77 6.66 14.83
N GLN A 349 28.08 6.89 14.86
CA GLN A 349 28.97 6.47 15.95
C GLN A 349 29.62 7.65 16.69
N GLY A 350 29.22 8.88 16.38
CA GLY A 350 29.85 10.07 16.96
C GLY A 350 29.72 10.18 18.46
N ASP A 351 28.62 9.73 19.07
CA ASP A 351 28.43 9.74 20.53
C ASP A 351 29.52 8.91 21.25
N LYS A 352 29.84 7.73 20.72
CA LYS A 352 30.91 6.86 21.26
C LYS A 352 32.30 7.46 21.05
N LEU A 353 32.50 8.15 19.93
CA LEU A 353 33.75 8.84 19.63
C LEU A 353 33.92 10.05 20.56
N LYS A 354 32.86 10.82 20.80
CA LYS A 354 32.82 11.95 21.73
C LYS A 354 33.21 11.53 23.13
N GLN A 355 32.59 10.48 23.68
CA GLN A 355 32.93 9.97 25.01
C GLN A 355 34.40 9.58 25.15
N LYS A 356 34.97 8.93 24.13
CA LYS A 356 36.40 8.58 24.14
C LYS A 356 37.30 9.81 24.03
N LEU A 357 36.95 10.79 23.19
CA LEU A 357 37.70 12.02 23.03
C LEU A 357 37.65 12.88 24.30
N LEU A 358 36.49 12.97 24.95
CA LEU A 358 36.32 13.66 26.24
C LEU A 358 37.19 13.03 27.32
N ALA A 359 37.22 11.70 27.42
CA ALA A 359 38.07 11.01 28.39
C ALA A 359 39.57 11.34 28.20
N GLU A 360 40.08 11.32 26.97
CA GLU A 360 41.48 11.68 26.69
C GLU A 360 41.76 13.17 26.89
N TYR A 361 40.78 14.03 26.57
CA TYR A 361 40.87 15.47 26.79
C TYR A 361 40.93 15.81 28.29
N TYR A 362 40.07 15.19 29.10
CA TYR A 362 40.06 15.33 30.56
C TYR A 362 41.36 14.84 31.20
N ASN A 363 41.92 13.72 30.72
CA ASN A 363 43.25 13.28 31.16
C ASN A 363 44.31 14.38 30.90
N GLY A 364 44.31 14.98 29.71
CA GLY A 364 45.25 16.04 29.37
C GLY A 364 45.07 17.31 30.21
N ILE A 365 43.82 17.75 30.46
CA ILE A 365 43.52 18.89 31.33
C ILE A 365 43.95 18.65 32.77
N SER A 366 43.77 17.43 33.27
CA SER A 366 44.15 17.08 34.64
C SER A 366 45.64 17.34 34.89
N ILE A 367 46.48 17.09 33.87
CA ILE A 367 47.94 17.25 33.92
C ILE A 367 48.35 18.70 33.65
N ILE A 368 47.73 19.36 32.66
CA ILE A 368 48.21 20.65 32.14
C ILE A 368 47.59 21.84 32.86
N VAL A 369 46.35 21.70 33.32
CA VAL A 369 45.58 22.80 33.92
C VAL A 369 45.37 22.54 35.42
N LEU A 370 44.78 21.41 35.78
CA LEU A 370 44.34 21.18 37.17
C LEU A 370 45.49 20.95 38.14
N ALA A 371 46.44 20.07 37.82
CA ALA A 371 47.57 19.80 38.71
C ALA A 371 48.43 21.05 38.98
N PRO A 372 48.82 21.87 37.97
CA PRO A 372 49.54 23.11 38.23
C PRO A 372 48.72 24.14 39.01
N THR A 373 47.42 24.24 38.72
CA THR A 373 46.53 25.17 39.44
C THR A 373 46.39 24.77 40.90
N LYS A 374 46.24 23.46 41.21
CA LYS A 374 46.28 22.93 42.58
C LYS A 374 47.56 23.36 43.28
N GLN A 375 48.70 23.07 42.67
CA GLN A 375 50.01 23.31 43.29
C GLN A 375 50.25 24.80 43.55
N ASN A 376 49.82 25.67 42.64
CA ASN A 376 49.95 27.12 42.80
C ASN A 376 49.00 27.66 43.87
N ILE A 377 47.76 27.17 43.94
CA ILE A 377 46.81 27.53 45.02
C ILE A 377 47.34 27.05 46.37
N GLU A 378 47.89 25.83 46.46
CA GLU A 378 48.47 25.32 47.71
C GLU A 378 49.68 26.14 48.16
N THR A 379 50.57 26.50 47.22
CA THR A 379 51.70 27.37 47.51
C THR A 379 51.23 28.73 48.02
N PHE A 380 50.24 29.34 47.36
CA PHE A 380 49.64 30.60 47.78
C PHE A 380 49.00 30.50 49.17
N LEU A 381 48.21 29.45 49.44
CA LEU A 381 47.59 29.24 50.76
C LEU A 381 48.63 28.99 51.86
N THR A 382 49.77 28.36 51.54
CA THR A 382 50.88 28.24 52.50
C THR A 382 51.53 29.60 52.78
N GLU A 383 51.68 30.46 51.77
CA GLU A 383 52.20 31.82 51.93
C GLU A 383 51.25 32.70 52.75
N VAL A 384 49.93 32.60 52.50
CA VAL A 384 48.89 33.23 53.31
C VAL A 384 48.99 32.79 54.77
N ASN A 385 49.13 31.49 55.03
CA ASN A 385 49.27 30.96 56.38
C ASN A 385 50.56 31.42 57.07
N THR A 386 51.66 31.62 56.33
CA THR A 386 52.90 32.20 56.91
C THR A 386 52.78 33.69 57.23
N ASN A 387 51.90 34.41 56.52
CA ASN A 387 51.64 35.84 56.73
C ASN A 387 50.31 36.10 57.47
N ALA A 388 49.79 35.10 58.20
CA ALA A 388 48.47 35.16 58.85
C ALA A 388 48.33 36.34 59.82
N ASP A 389 49.42 36.77 60.45
CA ASP A 389 49.45 37.91 61.38
C ASP A 389 49.35 39.29 60.68
N GLN A 390 49.47 39.32 59.34
CA GLN A 390 49.46 40.53 58.50
C GLN A 390 48.22 40.60 57.59
N LEU A 391 47.21 39.77 57.83
CA LEU A 391 45.98 39.75 57.03
C LEU A 391 45.16 41.02 57.25
N GLU A 392 45.00 41.82 56.21
CA GLU A 392 44.21 43.04 56.22
C GLU A 392 42.94 42.89 55.35
N VAL A 393 41.83 43.46 55.81
CA VAL A 393 40.61 43.56 54.99
C VAL A 393 40.71 44.85 54.19
N ARG A 394 40.82 44.74 52.88
CA ARG A 394 40.87 45.89 52.00
C ARG A 394 39.53 46.63 52.01
N THR A 395 39.45 47.75 52.74
CA THR A 395 38.35 48.72 52.58
C THR A 395 38.63 49.57 51.34
N GLU A 396 37.67 49.70 50.43
CA GLU A 396 37.76 50.39 49.13
C GLU A 396 38.22 51.87 49.14
N ASP A 397 38.61 52.44 50.30
CA ASP A 397 38.91 53.88 50.48
C ASP A 397 40.40 54.27 50.42
N SER A 398 41.35 53.39 50.10
CA SER A 398 42.76 53.76 49.90
C SER A 398 43.14 53.91 48.43
N ASN A 399 42.54 54.92 47.78
CA ASN A 399 43.07 55.52 46.55
C ASN A 399 43.33 57.01 46.78
N THR A 400 44.45 57.33 47.43
CA THR A 400 45.06 58.66 47.32
C THR A 400 46.58 58.54 47.39
N ASP A 401 47.21 58.97 46.30
CA ASP A 401 48.57 59.48 46.14
C ASP A 401 49.73 58.71 46.78
N ASP A 402 50.51 58.02 45.95
CA ASP A 402 51.90 58.46 45.79
C ASP A 402 52.50 58.06 44.43
N THR A 403 53.18 59.04 43.84
CA THR A 403 53.86 58.97 42.55
C THR A 403 55.08 58.04 42.57
N SER A 404 55.12 57.07 41.65
CA SER A 404 56.38 56.54 41.12
C SER A 404 56.21 56.13 39.64
N ASP A 405 56.71 56.99 38.75
CA ASP A 405 56.98 56.71 37.34
C ASP A 405 58.00 55.57 37.21
N ALA A 406 57.54 54.31 37.11
CA ALA A 406 58.22 53.20 36.42
C ALA A 406 57.41 51.88 36.52
N ALA A 407 56.33 51.73 35.76
CA ALA A 407 55.82 50.43 35.26
C ALA A 407 54.51 50.61 34.49
N VAL A 408 54.57 51.19 33.28
CA VAL A 408 53.49 51.01 32.32
C VAL A 408 53.63 49.60 31.75
N ASN A 409 52.93 48.60 32.33
CA ASN A 409 52.34 47.42 31.64
C ASN A 409 51.81 46.26 32.53
N ASP A 410 51.72 46.37 33.86
CA ASP A 410 51.11 45.31 34.71
C ASP A 410 49.68 45.65 35.13
N ALA A 411 48.77 45.73 34.16
CA ALA A 411 47.33 45.78 34.41
C ALA A 411 46.75 44.38 34.69
N TYR A 412 47.36 43.65 35.63
CA TYR A 412 46.86 42.36 36.11
C TYR A 412 46.88 42.35 37.63
N ILE A 413 45.73 42.06 38.23
CA ILE A 413 45.60 41.93 39.69
C ILE A 413 46.28 40.62 40.08
N GLN A 414 47.52 40.71 40.55
CA GLN A 414 48.24 39.60 41.18
C GLN A 414 47.65 39.41 42.58
N SER A 415 47.27 38.18 42.94
CA SER A 415 46.66 37.88 44.23
C SER A 415 47.63 38.22 45.38
N ASP A 416 47.15 38.94 46.38
CA ASP A 416 47.97 39.36 47.53
C ASP A 416 47.84 38.34 48.68
N PRO A 417 48.94 37.70 49.15
CA PRO A 417 48.90 36.76 50.28
C PRO A 417 48.48 37.41 51.61
N THR A 418 48.46 38.73 51.69
CA THR A 418 48.05 39.49 52.88
C THR A 418 46.61 39.99 52.82
N ASP A 419 45.91 39.81 51.69
CA ASP A 419 44.50 40.18 51.56
C ASP A 419 43.55 39.04 51.94
N VAL A 420 42.58 39.35 52.80
CA VAL A 420 41.61 38.37 53.31
C VAL A 420 40.68 37.87 52.21
N GLU A 421 40.31 38.72 51.26
CA GLU A 421 39.36 38.37 50.20
C GLU A 421 40.00 37.44 49.16
N ASP A 422 41.23 37.72 48.74
CA ASP A 422 42.02 36.85 47.86
C ASP A 422 42.31 35.48 48.50
N ALA A 423 42.64 35.44 49.80
CA ALA A 423 42.81 34.20 50.55
C ALA A 423 41.52 33.36 50.61
N TYR A 424 40.38 34.00 50.85
CA TYR A 424 39.06 33.34 50.85
C TYR A 424 38.70 32.79 49.47
N ASN A 425 38.88 33.58 48.41
CA ASN A 425 38.57 33.19 47.04
C ASN A 425 39.45 32.02 46.55
N ALA A 426 40.74 32.02 46.90
CA ALA A 426 41.65 30.92 46.60
C ALA A 426 41.24 29.61 47.32
N LEU A 427 40.87 29.69 48.60
CA LEU A 427 40.38 28.54 49.37
C LEU A 427 39.04 28.03 48.82
N LYS A 428 38.11 28.94 48.49
CA LYS A 428 36.82 28.62 47.89
C LYS A 428 37.03 27.88 46.56
N ALA A 429 37.95 28.34 45.71
CA ALA A 429 38.31 27.65 44.48
C ALA A 429 38.88 26.26 44.76
N TYR A 430 39.84 26.13 45.67
CA TYR A 430 40.42 24.83 46.04
C TYR A 430 39.35 23.81 46.46
N LEU A 431 38.39 24.23 47.29
CA LEU A 431 37.29 23.37 47.74
C LEU A 431 36.33 23.01 46.60
N MET A 432 36.04 23.96 45.71
CA MET A 432 35.22 23.71 44.51
C MET A 432 35.85 22.68 43.60
N LEU A 433 37.15 22.79 43.32
CA LEU A 433 37.87 21.85 42.45
C LEU A 433 37.92 20.41 42.98
N GLY A 434 37.61 20.18 44.26
CA GLY A 434 37.54 18.86 44.88
C GLY A 434 36.13 18.31 45.12
N ASN A 435 35.06 19.05 44.81
CA ASN A 435 33.68 18.57 44.99
C ASN A 435 32.72 19.07 43.89
N HIS A 436 32.00 18.13 43.26
CA HIS A 436 31.09 18.40 42.14
C HIS A 436 29.85 19.21 42.53
N ASP A 437 29.42 19.14 43.80
CA ASP A 437 28.13 19.69 44.24
C ASP A 437 28.05 21.23 44.27
N ASN A 438 29.17 21.95 44.18
CA ASN A 438 29.24 23.41 44.32
C ASN A 438 30.12 24.11 43.27
N LEU A 439 30.21 23.61 42.03
CA LEU A 439 31.04 24.22 41.00
C LEU A 439 30.40 25.52 40.45
N GLU A 440 30.92 26.68 40.86
CA GLU A 440 30.54 27.98 40.28
C GLU A 440 31.47 28.33 39.10
N ALA A 441 30.99 28.14 37.87
CA ALA A 441 31.79 28.33 36.65
C ALA A 441 32.44 29.73 36.54
N SER A 442 31.76 30.79 36.98
CA SER A 442 32.28 32.16 36.95
C SER A 442 33.45 32.37 37.93
N HIS A 443 33.35 31.80 39.13
CA HIS A 443 34.39 31.91 40.15
C HIS A 443 35.61 31.05 39.79
N LEU A 444 35.38 29.83 39.31
CA LEU A 444 36.45 28.95 38.81
C LEU A 444 37.19 29.57 37.62
N SER A 445 36.48 30.23 36.70
CA SER A 445 37.09 30.92 35.56
C SER A 445 38.14 31.95 35.98
N ASP A 446 37.77 32.84 36.91
CA ASP A 446 38.67 33.89 37.40
C ASP A 446 39.88 33.29 38.14
N GLN A 447 39.62 32.39 39.09
CA GLN A 447 40.68 31.83 39.94
C GLN A 447 41.61 30.88 39.17
N MET A 448 41.09 30.00 38.32
CA MET A 448 41.93 29.13 37.47
C MET A 448 42.77 29.95 36.50
N THR A 449 42.20 31.00 35.89
CA THR A 449 42.97 31.88 34.99
C THR A 449 44.12 32.55 35.71
N ARG A 450 43.90 33.08 36.92
CA ARG A 450 44.93 33.75 37.73
C ARG A 450 46.06 32.80 38.12
N PHE A 451 45.75 31.66 38.73
CA PHE A 451 46.76 30.73 39.24
C PHE A 451 47.43 29.89 38.15
N TRP A 452 46.74 29.58 37.05
CA TRP A 452 47.33 28.83 35.93
C TRP A 452 48.26 29.68 35.07
N ARG A 453 47.96 30.99 34.90
CA ARG A 453 48.76 31.91 34.07
C ARG A 453 50.21 32.00 34.53
N ASN A 454 50.46 32.03 35.84
CA ASN A 454 51.82 32.05 36.39
C ASN A 454 52.62 30.81 35.97
N TRP A 455 51.99 29.64 35.97
CA TRP A 455 52.62 28.41 35.51
C TRP A 455 52.84 28.39 33.99
N LEU A 456 51.90 28.94 33.21
CA LEU A 456 52.03 29.05 31.76
C LEU A 456 53.19 29.96 31.35
N GLU A 457 53.39 31.09 32.04
CA GLU A 457 54.51 32.00 31.75
C GLU A 457 55.86 31.37 32.10
N ALA A 458 55.93 30.63 33.22
CA ALA A 458 57.14 29.89 33.62
C ALA A 458 57.50 28.76 32.64
N ASN A 459 56.51 28.12 32.00
CA ASN A 459 56.69 26.98 31.10
C ASN A 459 56.53 27.32 29.60
N ARG A 460 56.46 28.61 29.26
CA ARG A 460 56.21 29.10 27.88
C ARG A 460 57.28 28.69 26.87
N ALA A 461 58.52 28.53 27.33
CA ALA A 461 59.71 28.40 26.48
C ALA A 461 59.73 29.46 25.35
N ASP A 462 59.84 29.02 24.09
CA ASP A 462 59.93 29.87 22.90
C ASP A 462 58.57 30.32 22.34
N MET A 463 57.44 29.95 22.95
CA MET A 463 56.12 30.28 22.42
C MET A 463 55.82 31.79 22.52
N PRO A 464 55.31 32.46 21.48
CA PRO A 464 54.83 33.84 21.58
C PRO A 464 53.71 33.99 22.63
N ARG A 465 53.80 35.03 23.48
CA ARG A 465 52.86 35.27 24.60
C ARG A 465 51.40 35.34 24.12
N ASP A 466 51.14 36.06 23.03
CA ASP A 466 49.79 36.19 22.45
C ASP A 466 49.20 34.87 21.94
N LYS A 467 50.05 33.92 21.53
CA LYS A 467 49.60 32.59 21.07
C LYS A 467 49.25 31.72 22.27
N MET A 468 50.07 31.76 23.32
CA MET A 468 49.86 31.03 24.57
C MET A 468 48.55 31.46 25.23
N ILE A 469 48.32 32.77 25.40
CA ILE A 469 47.11 33.30 26.05
C ILE A 469 45.86 32.88 25.27
N ARG A 470 45.85 33.02 23.94
CA ARG A 470 44.68 32.62 23.12
C ARG A 470 44.38 31.12 23.17
N GLN A 471 45.41 30.28 23.19
CA GLN A 471 45.21 28.83 23.32
C GLN A 471 44.73 28.46 24.72
N ALA A 472 45.31 29.07 25.75
CA ALA A 472 44.94 28.89 27.14
C ALA A 472 43.48 29.30 27.42
N GLU A 473 43.07 30.49 26.99
CA GLU A 473 41.69 30.99 27.14
C GLU A 473 40.67 30.09 26.43
N ARG A 474 41.01 29.58 25.24
CA ARG A 474 40.13 28.68 24.48
C ARG A 474 39.97 27.31 25.16
N ILE A 475 41.05 26.77 25.72
CA ILE A 475 41.00 25.53 26.50
C ILE A 475 40.20 25.77 27.77
N LEU A 476 40.50 26.82 28.53
CA LEU A 476 39.86 27.13 29.80
C LEU A 476 38.35 27.39 29.64
N SER A 477 37.95 28.17 28.64
CA SER A 477 36.52 28.40 28.35
C SER A 477 35.78 27.12 28.00
N PHE A 478 36.38 26.23 27.20
CA PHE A 478 35.78 24.94 26.87
C PHE A 478 35.75 23.97 28.08
N THR A 479 36.80 23.94 28.91
CA THR A 479 36.83 23.13 30.13
C THR A 479 35.70 23.51 31.09
N LEU A 480 35.44 24.82 31.23
CA LEU A 480 34.41 25.34 32.12
C LEU A 480 33.00 25.16 31.56
N ALA A 481 32.85 25.15 30.24
CA ALA A 481 31.59 24.75 29.61
C ALA A 481 31.23 23.28 29.89
N HIS A 482 32.22 22.45 30.23
CA HIS A 482 32.08 21.03 30.53
C HIS A 482 32.24 20.69 32.02
N VAL A 483 32.28 21.69 32.91
CA VAL A 483 32.54 21.49 34.35
C VAL A 483 31.44 20.67 35.03
N ASP A 484 30.21 20.74 34.51
CA ASP A 484 29.05 19.99 35.04
C ASP A 484 29.04 18.51 34.58
N ASP A 485 29.93 18.11 33.66
CA ASP A 485 30.01 16.71 33.19
C ASP A 485 30.43 15.79 34.35
N PRO A 486 29.69 14.72 34.67
CA PRO A 486 30.06 13.78 35.73
C PRO A 486 31.42 13.08 35.51
N ALA A 487 31.95 13.09 34.29
CA ALA A 487 33.28 12.57 33.98
C ALA A 487 34.40 13.62 34.15
N PHE A 488 34.08 14.85 34.56
CA PHE A 488 35.06 15.90 34.80
C PHE A 488 36.04 15.50 35.92
N PRO A 489 37.36 15.67 35.73
CA PRO A 489 38.35 15.25 36.71
C PRO A 489 38.35 16.18 37.93
N LEU A 490 38.11 15.60 39.11
CA LEU A 490 38.21 16.30 40.39
C LEU A 490 39.63 16.23 40.96
N ILE A 491 40.01 17.25 41.71
CA ILE A 491 41.28 17.32 42.42
C ILE A 491 41.15 16.57 43.75
N GLN A 492 42.18 15.81 44.13
CA GLN A 492 42.25 15.20 45.46
C GLN A 492 42.62 16.27 46.49
N ASN A 493 41.74 16.52 47.45
CA ASN A 493 41.96 17.46 48.55
C ASN A 493 42.78 16.79 49.65
N ASP A 494 44.00 17.27 49.90
CA ASP A 494 44.88 16.78 50.99
C ASP A 494 44.36 17.19 52.39
N LEU A 495 43.31 17.99 52.47
CA LEU A 495 42.65 18.40 53.71
C LEU A 495 41.83 17.28 54.36
N ALA A 496 41.38 16.28 53.58
CA ALA A 496 40.57 15.17 54.11
C ALA A 496 41.40 14.17 54.93
N ASP A 497 42.69 13.99 54.59
CA ASP A 497 43.57 13.02 55.25
C ASP A 497 44.19 13.53 56.57
N ARG A 498 44.02 14.80 56.91
CA ARG A 498 44.55 15.40 58.16
C ARG A 498 43.55 15.46 59.32
N GLN A 499 42.35 14.92 59.18
CA GLN A 499 41.36 14.83 60.26
C GLN A 499 41.50 13.58 61.15
N ASN A 500 42.72 13.12 61.44
CA ASN A 500 42.92 12.11 62.48
C ASN A 500 44.26 12.24 63.21
N PRO A 501 44.32 13.05 64.30
CA PRO A 501 45.17 12.76 65.45
C PRO A 501 44.47 11.87 66.49
#